data_AF-S0KET8-F1
#
_entry.id   AF-S0KET8-F1
#
_cell.length_a   1.000
_cell.length_b   1.000
_cell.length_c   1.000
_cell.angle_alpha   90.00
_cell.angle_beta   90.00
_cell.angle_gamma   90.00
#
_symmetry.space_group_name_H-M   'P 1'
#
loop_
_entity.id
_entity.type
_entity.pdbx_description
1 polymer ?
#
loop_
_entity_poly.entity_id
_entity_poly.type
_entity_poly.pdbx_seq_one_letter_code
_entity_poly.pdbx_strand_id
1 'polypeptide(L)'
;MSENISGEFLKSLRKEKKMSQKNLADLAGISQSALVKYEKGTRKIPKDVDDTLSKILNVETLLKDEKNRVGLLIDQLIAYRDMNKLLNKELATKVGTSEVSLSYVLNGKRKPSKEMQQKIAVFLSNDGKEILMDIKQDDGSFKLPIVDKIAMGKRIQEIRKNRGETLEKFGKNFTRLAGKNVVNRWEKGANIPDIERLMNVAYLGKVTVPYILYGETFSKMLKRGNRINQFEKLDPFRMGLRFRKIRRDYRLEREDFGKFFSPPITKWSMDKYENGKDIPNTDRIIQYAYIGKVSLDFLIYGVN
;
A
#
# COMPACT_ATOMS: atom_id res chain seq x y z
N MET A 1 4.39 21.82 17.23
CA MET A 1 3.13 21.55 17.95
C MET A 1 2.97 20.04 18.00
N SER A 2 2.90 19.45 19.19
CA SER A 2 2.78 18.00 19.34
C SER A 2 1.40 17.54 18.86
N GLU A 3 1.34 16.67 17.85
CA GLU A 3 0.10 16.04 17.41
C GLU A 3 -0.52 15.26 18.58
N ASN A 4 -1.80 15.50 18.85
CA ASN A 4 -2.54 14.87 19.94
C ASN A 4 -3.05 13.47 19.56
N ILE A 5 -2.11 12.57 19.27
CA ILE A 5 -2.43 11.25 18.70
C ILE A 5 -3.16 10.38 19.73
N SER A 6 -2.75 10.42 20.99
CA SER A 6 -3.40 9.71 22.09
C SER A 6 -4.83 10.20 22.34
N GLY A 7 -5.06 11.52 22.30
CA GLY A 7 -6.40 12.07 22.47
C GLY A 7 -7.32 11.78 21.28
N GLU A 8 -6.80 11.82 20.05
CA GLU A 8 -7.56 11.43 18.85
C GLU A 8 -7.91 9.95 18.85
N PHE A 9 -6.98 9.09 19.25
CA PHE A 9 -7.19 7.65 19.36
C PHE A 9 -8.22 7.29 20.44
N LEU A 10 -8.16 7.94 21.61
CA LEU A 10 -9.19 7.83 22.64
C LEU A 10 -10.57 8.23 22.10
N LYS A 11 -10.64 9.34 21.34
CA LYS A 11 -11.87 9.83 20.75
C LYS A 11 -12.45 8.90 19.69
N SER A 12 -11.61 8.25 18.88
CA SER A 12 -12.07 7.29 17.87
C SER A 12 -12.67 6.04 18.51
N LEU A 13 -11.99 5.45 19.50
CA LEU A 13 -12.47 4.26 20.21
C LEU A 13 -13.80 4.51 20.93
N ARG A 14 -13.93 5.68 21.58
CA ARG A 14 -15.20 6.07 22.22
C ARG A 14 -16.36 6.12 21.22
N LYS A 15 -16.13 6.70 20.04
CA LYS A 15 -17.16 6.81 18.99
C LYS A 15 -17.52 5.44 18.40
N GLU A 16 -16.54 4.57 18.20
CA GLU A 16 -16.75 3.20 17.73
C GLU A 16 -17.66 2.41 18.69
N LYS A 17 -17.41 2.53 20.00
CA LYS A 17 -18.25 1.96 21.06
C LYS A 17 -19.58 2.71 21.28
N LYS A 18 -19.90 3.71 20.45
CA LYS A 18 -21.11 4.56 20.53
C LYS A 18 -21.32 5.21 21.91
N MET A 19 -20.23 5.56 22.60
CA MET A 19 -20.28 6.15 23.94
C MET A 19 -20.27 7.69 23.88
N SER A 20 -21.03 8.33 24.76
CA SER A 20 -20.93 9.79 24.97
C SER A 20 -19.69 10.12 25.80
N GLN A 21 -19.20 11.37 25.73
CA GLN A 21 -18.09 11.81 26.58
C GLN A 21 -18.45 11.73 28.07
N LYS A 22 -19.73 11.93 28.41
CA LYS A 22 -20.21 11.81 29.79
C LYS A 22 -20.19 10.34 30.22
N ASN A 23 -20.77 9.45 29.41
CA ASN A 23 -20.86 8.02 29.71
C ASN A 23 -19.48 7.38 29.89
N LEU A 24 -18.51 7.69 29.03
CA LEU A 24 -17.15 7.14 29.17
C LEU A 24 -16.43 7.70 30.40
N ALA A 25 -16.66 8.98 30.73
CA ALA A 25 -16.06 9.60 31.91
C ALA A 25 -16.61 9.00 33.20
N ASP A 26 -17.93 8.76 33.25
CA ASP A 26 -18.60 8.12 34.38
C ASP A 26 -18.08 6.67 34.59
N LEU A 27 -17.94 5.89 33.52
CA LEU A 27 -17.37 4.53 33.57
C LEU A 27 -15.91 4.51 34.03
N ALA A 28 -15.14 5.54 33.68
CA ALA A 28 -13.73 5.66 34.03
C ALA A 28 -13.48 6.35 35.38
N GLY A 29 -14.53 6.78 36.09
CA GLY A 29 -14.40 7.48 37.38
C GLY A 29 -13.71 8.85 37.27
N ILE A 30 -13.78 9.51 36.11
CA ILE A 30 -13.19 10.82 35.86
C ILE A 30 -14.25 11.85 35.49
N SER A 31 -13.95 13.14 35.64
CA SER A 31 -14.86 14.18 35.16
C SER A 31 -14.95 14.21 33.63
N GLN A 32 -16.15 14.47 33.10
CA GLN A 32 -16.36 14.71 31.66
C GLN A 32 -15.39 15.78 31.12
N SER A 33 -15.12 16.82 31.91
CA SER A 33 -14.19 17.89 31.55
C SER A 33 -12.75 17.39 31.37
N ALA A 34 -12.30 16.42 32.19
CA ALA A 34 -10.99 15.82 32.09
C ALA A 34 -10.88 14.99 30.80
N LEU A 35 -11.90 14.16 30.51
CA LEU A 35 -11.97 13.39 29.27
C LEU A 35 -11.91 14.30 28.02
N VAL A 36 -12.66 15.41 28.02
CA VAL A 36 -12.60 16.39 26.92
C VAL A 36 -11.20 16.97 26.74
N LYS A 37 -10.51 17.29 27.84
CA LYS A 37 -9.15 17.83 27.80
C LYS A 37 -8.14 16.81 27.27
N TYR A 38 -8.32 15.53 27.58
CA TYR A 38 -7.55 14.42 27.03
C TYR A 38 -7.80 14.26 25.52
N GLU A 39 -9.07 14.20 25.09
CA GLU A 39 -9.41 14.08 23.66
C GLU A 39 -8.92 15.25 22.81
N LYS A 40 -8.85 16.46 23.39
CA LYS A 40 -8.31 17.66 22.73
C LYS A 40 -6.79 17.80 22.83
N GLY A 41 -6.13 16.99 23.65
CA GLY A 41 -4.66 17.04 23.81
C GLY A 41 -4.13 18.20 24.64
N THR A 42 -5.06 18.99 25.18
CA THR A 42 -4.74 20.09 26.10
C THR A 42 -4.25 19.59 27.46
N ARG A 43 -4.48 18.31 27.77
CA ARG A 43 -3.98 17.64 28.98
C ARG A 43 -3.52 16.23 28.61
N LYS A 44 -2.37 15.80 29.13
CA LYS A 44 -1.88 14.41 28.98
C LYS A 44 -2.72 13.46 29.84
N ILE A 45 -2.90 12.24 29.35
CA ILE A 45 -3.59 11.16 30.07
C ILE A 45 -2.63 10.61 31.14
N PRO A 46 -2.96 10.69 32.43
CA PRO A 46 -2.19 10.02 33.50
C PRO A 46 -2.19 8.50 33.34
N LYS A 47 -1.14 7.81 33.82
CA LYS A 47 -0.97 6.36 33.61
C LYS A 47 -2.10 5.52 34.25
N ASP A 48 -2.52 5.89 35.45
CA ASP A 48 -3.66 5.30 36.17
C ASP A 48 -4.98 5.44 35.39
N VAL A 49 -5.17 6.60 34.74
CA VAL A 49 -6.34 6.87 33.89
C VAL A 49 -6.25 6.11 32.57
N ASP A 50 -5.04 5.96 32.01
CA ASP A 50 -4.79 5.15 30.81
C ASP A 50 -5.16 3.69 31.05
N ASP A 51 -4.68 3.08 32.15
CA ASP A 51 -4.99 1.69 32.51
C ASP A 51 -6.51 1.47 32.63
N THR A 52 -7.21 2.44 33.21
CA THR A 52 -8.66 2.37 33.42
C THR A 52 -9.42 2.50 32.10
N LEU A 53 -9.11 3.51 31.28
CA LEU A 53 -9.76 3.73 30.00
C LEU A 53 -9.44 2.60 29.00
N SER A 54 -8.20 2.08 29.01
CA SER A 54 -7.75 0.99 28.16
C SER A 54 -8.55 -0.30 28.43
N LYS A 55 -8.80 -0.62 29.71
CA LYS A 55 -9.68 -1.74 30.11
C LYS A 55 -11.12 -1.55 29.61
N ILE A 56 -11.69 -0.36 29.78
CA ILE A 56 -13.08 -0.06 29.36
C ILE A 56 -13.24 -0.16 27.83
N LEU A 57 -12.24 0.31 27.09
CA LEU A 57 -12.25 0.33 25.63
C LEU A 57 -11.73 -0.96 24.99
N ASN A 58 -11.24 -1.90 25.80
CA ASN A 58 -10.65 -3.19 25.40
C ASN A 58 -9.44 -3.02 24.46
N VAL A 59 -8.49 -2.19 24.89
CA VAL A 59 -7.19 -1.95 24.20
C VAL A 59 -6.04 -2.08 25.20
N GLU A 60 -4.83 -2.32 24.69
CA GLU A 60 -3.65 -2.55 25.54
C GLU A 60 -3.14 -1.26 26.22
N THR A 61 -3.11 -0.13 25.51
CA THR A 61 -2.80 1.21 26.05
C THR A 61 -3.29 2.32 25.11
N LEU A 62 -3.65 3.48 25.63
CA LEU A 62 -3.96 4.70 24.87
C LEU A 62 -2.75 5.63 24.73
N LEU A 63 -1.66 5.36 25.46
CA LEU A 63 -0.42 6.14 25.40
C LEU A 63 0.41 5.74 24.19
N LYS A 64 0.25 6.47 23.08
CA LYS A 64 1.11 6.36 21.89
C LYS A 64 2.30 7.29 22.07
N ASP A 65 3.32 6.78 22.76
CA ASP A 65 4.50 7.56 23.17
C ASP A 65 5.37 8.02 21.97
N GLU A 66 5.95 9.22 22.02
CA GLU A 66 6.95 9.69 21.03
C GLU A 66 8.20 8.78 20.99
N LYS A 67 8.50 8.08 22.09
CA LYS A 67 9.53 7.03 22.16
C LYS A 67 9.29 5.92 21.13
N ASN A 68 8.03 5.64 20.81
CA ASN A 68 7.66 4.66 19.80
C ASN A 68 7.94 5.18 18.38
N ARG A 69 7.88 6.50 18.12
CA ARG A 69 8.16 7.05 16.77
C ARG A 69 9.61 6.86 16.34
N VAL A 70 10.57 7.15 17.23
CA VAL A 70 11.99 7.00 16.89
C VAL A 70 12.36 5.53 16.75
N GLY A 71 11.81 4.65 17.60
CA GLY A 71 11.94 3.20 17.46
C GLY A 71 11.38 2.72 16.12
N LEU A 72 10.13 3.07 15.80
CA LEU A 72 9.46 2.72 14.55
C LEU A 72 10.23 3.21 13.32
N LEU A 73 10.79 4.43 13.34
CA LEU A 73 11.61 4.95 12.24
C LEU A 73 12.89 4.12 12.05
N ILE A 74 13.51 3.68 13.14
CA ILE A 74 14.70 2.82 13.07
C ILE A 74 14.30 1.43 12.56
N ASP A 75 13.22 0.85 13.08
CA ASP A 75 12.72 -0.46 12.65
C ASP A 75 12.34 -0.47 11.16
N GLN A 76 11.70 0.60 10.69
CA GLN A 76 11.39 0.82 9.27
C GLN A 76 12.66 0.91 8.42
N LEU A 77 13.70 1.58 8.92
CA LEU A 77 14.98 1.71 8.23
C LEU A 77 15.75 0.38 8.18
N ILE A 78 15.70 -0.42 9.26
CA ILE A 78 16.24 -1.79 9.30
C ILE A 78 15.51 -2.68 8.29
N ALA A 79 14.18 -2.66 8.31
CA ALA A 79 13.36 -3.44 7.38
C ALA A 79 13.67 -3.07 5.92
N TYR A 80 13.82 -1.77 5.61
CA TYR A 80 14.22 -1.32 4.28
C TYR A 80 15.60 -1.84 3.88
N ARG A 81 16.59 -1.80 4.78
CA ARG A 81 17.94 -2.34 4.55
C ARG A 81 17.88 -3.80 4.14
N ASP A 82 17.20 -4.60 4.96
CA ASP A 82 17.20 -6.06 4.86
C ASP A 82 16.43 -6.50 3.61
N MET A 83 15.29 -5.87 3.32
CA MET A 83 14.50 -6.14 2.12
C MET A 83 15.24 -5.83 0.81
N ASN A 84 16.14 -4.85 0.82
CA ASN A 84 16.91 -4.45 -0.36
C ASN A 84 18.33 -5.04 -0.36
N LYS A 85 18.67 -5.88 0.63
CA LYS A 85 20.01 -6.49 0.80
C LYS A 85 21.14 -5.46 0.75
N LEU A 86 20.90 -4.27 1.30
CA LEU A 86 21.86 -3.17 1.27
C LEU A 86 22.93 -3.36 2.34
N LEU A 87 24.17 -3.02 1.99
CA LEU A 87 25.22 -2.85 2.99
C LEU A 87 24.97 -1.57 3.80
N ASN A 88 25.41 -1.54 5.06
CA ASN A 88 25.25 -0.36 5.92
C ASN A 88 25.86 0.90 5.30
N LYS A 89 26.96 0.75 4.55
CA LYS A 89 27.60 1.82 3.76
C LYS A 89 26.67 2.41 2.70
N GLU A 90 25.98 1.56 1.94
CA GLU A 90 25.06 1.95 0.86
C GLU A 90 23.78 2.58 1.41
N LEU A 91 23.30 2.10 2.55
CA LEU A 91 22.16 2.72 3.23
C LEU A 91 22.55 4.10 3.79
N ALA A 92 23.75 4.22 4.35
CA ALA A 92 24.23 5.48 4.90
C ALA A 92 24.38 6.57 3.85
N THR A 93 24.93 6.24 2.67
CA THR A 93 25.01 7.18 1.54
C THR A 93 23.63 7.63 1.07
N LYS A 94 22.66 6.70 0.99
CA LYS A 94 21.27 7.01 0.60
C LYS A 94 20.53 7.90 1.62
N VAL A 95 20.73 7.67 2.91
CA VAL A 95 20.13 8.52 3.97
C VAL A 95 20.89 9.86 4.12
N GLY A 96 22.10 9.98 3.57
CA GLY A 96 22.94 11.17 3.72
C GLY A 96 23.59 11.26 5.11
N THR A 97 24.07 10.13 5.63
CA THR A 97 24.71 10.01 6.94
C THR A 97 26.00 9.19 6.84
N SER A 98 26.84 9.19 7.88
CA SER A 98 28.02 8.33 7.94
C SER A 98 27.65 6.89 8.29
N GLU A 99 28.31 5.90 7.66
CA GLU A 99 28.14 4.46 7.96
C GLU A 99 28.28 4.15 9.46
N VAL A 100 29.28 4.73 10.12
CA VAL A 100 29.56 4.53 11.54
C VAL A 100 28.39 4.98 12.41
N SER A 101 27.90 6.21 12.20
CA SER A 101 26.75 6.74 12.95
C SER A 101 25.47 5.94 12.69
N LEU A 102 25.24 5.51 11.46
CA LEU A 102 24.10 4.68 11.11
C LEU A 102 24.17 3.32 11.79
N SER A 103 25.31 2.64 11.75
CA SER A 103 25.52 1.35 12.42
C SER A 103 25.24 1.41 13.92
N TYR A 104 25.70 2.47 14.61
CA TYR A 104 25.42 2.65 16.04
C TYR A 104 23.93 2.86 16.34
N VAL A 105 23.21 3.53 15.43
CA VAL A 105 21.75 3.75 15.56
C VAL A 105 20.98 2.45 15.30
N LEU A 106 21.30 1.72 14.23
CA LEU A 106 20.62 0.46 13.88
C LEU A 106 20.83 -0.62 14.94
N ASN A 107 22.00 -0.66 15.57
CA ASN A 107 22.31 -1.63 16.63
C ASN A 107 21.82 -1.18 18.02
N GLY A 108 21.05 -0.08 18.12
CA GLY A 108 20.51 0.44 19.37
C GLY A 108 21.54 1.01 20.35
N LYS A 109 22.83 1.07 19.95
CA LYS A 109 23.93 1.57 20.77
C LYS A 109 23.89 3.09 20.96
N ARG A 110 23.26 3.82 20.04
CA ARG A 110 23.14 5.29 20.10
C ARG A 110 21.78 5.75 19.60
N LYS A 111 21.18 6.73 20.28
CA LYS A 111 19.96 7.39 19.79
C LYS A 111 20.28 8.34 18.63
N PRO A 112 19.48 8.36 17.55
CA PRO A 112 19.70 9.26 16.43
C PRO A 112 19.43 10.71 16.85
N SER A 113 20.25 11.65 16.37
CA SER A 113 20.02 13.09 16.56
C SER A 113 18.74 13.55 15.83
N LYS A 114 18.19 14.71 16.20
CA LYS A 114 17.01 15.26 15.52
C LYS A 114 17.23 15.43 14.00
N GLU A 115 18.43 15.87 13.61
CA GLU A 115 18.81 15.99 12.20
C GLU A 115 18.82 14.63 11.50
N MET A 116 19.37 13.60 12.15
CA MET A 116 19.40 12.25 11.60
C MET A 116 17.99 11.64 11.52
N GLN A 117 17.13 11.89 12.52
CA GLN A 117 15.72 11.49 12.48
C GLN A 117 15.00 12.14 11.30
N GLN A 118 15.26 13.42 11.02
CA GLN A 118 14.68 14.12 9.87
C GLN A 118 15.20 13.56 8.54
N LYS A 119 16.50 13.30 8.42
CA LYS A 119 17.08 12.65 7.23
C LYS A 119 16.48 11.26 6.99
N ILE A 120 16.34 10.45 8.04
CA ILE A 120 15.70 9.13 7.98
C ILE A 120 14.22 9.27 7.58
N ALA A 121 13.49 10.20 8.19
CA ALA A 121 12.07 10.41 7.88
C ALA A 121 11.86 10.91 6.44
N VAL A 122 12.74 11.80 5.93
CA VAL A 122 12.70 12.28 4.55
C VAL A 122 13.08 11.16 3.58
N PHE A 123 14.12 10.37 3.89
CA PHE A 123 14.50 9.20 3.11
C PHE A 123 13.36 8.17 3.03
N LEU A 124 12.76 7.82 4.17
CA LEU A 124 11.59 6.94 4.24
C LEU A 124 10.34 7.58 3.62
N SER A 125 10.26 8.91 3.50
CA SER A 125 9.15 9.60 2.82
C SER A 125 9.31 9.68 1.31
N ASN A 126 10.54 9.75 0.80
CA ASN A 126 10.83 9.92 -0.62
C ASN A 126 11.07 8.56 -1.31
N ASP A 127 11.83 7.67 -0.68
CA ASP A 127 12.16 6.32 -1.18
C ASP A 127 11.43 5.22 -0.40
N GLY A 128 10.96 5.49 0.83
CA GLY A 128 10.21 4.54 1.65
C GLY A 128 8.68 4.60 1.47
N LYS A 129 8.11 5.67 0.91
CA LYS A 129 6.66 5.73 0.59
C LYS A 129 6.26 4.76 -0.53
N GLU A 130 7.21 4.27 -1.32
CA GLU A 130 6.96 3.18 -2.26
C GLU A 130 6.83 1.79 -1.58
N ILE A 131 7.14 1.66 -0.27
CA ILE A 131 7.14 0.36 0.44
C ILE A 131 6.38 0.40 1.79
N LEU A 132 6.08 1.59 2.34
CA LEU A 132 5.40 1.78 3.63
C LEU A 132 4.06 2.52 3.48
N MET A 133 3.20 2.09 2.55
CA MET A 133 1.78 2.14 2.85
C MET A 133 1.50 0.92 3.72
N ASP A 134 1.24 1.16 5.00
CA ASP A 134 0.74 0.12 5.91
C ASP A 134 -0.48 -0.56 5.29
N ILE A 135 -0.25 -1.74 4.74
CA ILE A 135 -1.28 -2.78 4.63
C ILE A 135 -0.73 -3.96 5.43
N LYS A 136 -0.45 -3.71 6.71
CA LYS A 136 -0.31 -4.76 7.71
C LYS A 136 -1.58 -4.75 8.53
N GLN A 137 -2.32 -5.85 8.49
CA GLN A 137 -3.18 -6.26 9.61
C GLN A 137 -2.38 -7.23 10.48
N ASP A 138 -2.82 -7.44 11.71
CA ASP A 138 -2.15 -8.19 12.77
C ASP A 138 -1.86 -9.68 12.43
N ASP A 139 -2.41 -10.18 11.30
CA ASP A 139 -2.22 -11.54 10.79
C ASP A 139 -1.11 -11.69 9.72
N GLY A 140 -0.49 -10.58 9.30
CA GLY A 140 0.55 -10.59 8.26
C GLY A 140 0.05 -10.67 6.82
N SER A 141 -1.27 -10.57 6.57
CA SER A 141 -1.84 -10.61 5.21
C SER A 141 -1.91 -9.23 4.53
N PHE A 142 -1.59 -9.18 3.24
CA PHE A 142 -1.71 -7.99 2.38
C PHE A 142 -3.06 -7.99 1.65
N LYS A 143 -3.93 -7.01 1.92
CA LYS A 143 -5.18 -6.80 1.17
C LYS A 143 -5.11 -5.53 0.32
N LEU A 144 -5.16 -5.69 -1.00
CA LEU A 144 -5.33 -4.55 -1.90
C LEU A 144 -6.62 -3.77 -1.57
N PRO A 145 -6.67 -2.46 -1.86
CA PRO A 145 -7.90 -1.68 -1.71
C PRO A 145 -9.02 -2.32 -2.54
N ILE A 146 -10.24 -2.28 -2.01
CA ILE A 146 -11.40 -2.74 -2.78
C ILE A 146 -11.65 -1.75 -3.92
N VAL A 147 -11.75 -2.25 -5.15
CA VAL A 147 -12.05 -1.41 -6.32
C VAL A 147 -13.47 -0.87 -6.22
N ASP A 148 -13.61 0.44 -6.02
CA ASP A 148 -14.85 1.14 -6.31
C ASP A 148 -15.03 1.20 -7.83
N LYS A 149 -15.89 0.32 -8.35
CA LYS A 149 -16.13 0.18 -9.79
C LYS A 149 -16.73 1.45 -10.40
N ILE A 150 -17.55 2.19 -9.65
CA ILE A 150 -18.18 3.43 -10.14
C ILE A 150 -17.10 4.51 -10.28
N ALA A 151 -16.26 4.67 -9.26
CA ALA A 151 -15.16 5.62 -9.31
C ALA A 151 -14.12 5.25 -10.39
N MET A 152 -13.80 3.97 -10.54
CA MET A 152 -12.96 3.46 -11.63
C MET A 152 -13.57 3.80 -13.00
N GLY A 153 -14.87 3.55 -13.19
CA GLY A 153 -15.57 3.87 -14.43
C GLY A 153 -15.53 5.36 -14.76
N LYS A 154 -15.72 6.23 -13.77
CA LYS A 154 -15.58 7.69 -13.93
C LYS A 154 -14.17 8.07 -14.40
N ARG A 155 -13.11 7.51 -13.82
CA ARG A 155 -11.72 7.76 -14.26
C ARG A 155 -11.47 7.32 -15.70
N ILE A 156 -12.00 6.17 -16.11
CA ILE A 156 -11.92 5.72 -17.51
C ILE A 156 -12.66 6.70 -18.44
N GLN A 157 -13.84 7.16 -18.03
CA GLN A 157 -14.61 8.14 -18.79
C GLN A 157 -13.87 9.47 -18.93
N GLU A 158 -13.26 9.97 -17.85
CA GLU A 158 -12.46 11.20 -17.87
C GLU A 158 -11.28 11.08 -18.83
N ILE A 159 -10.54 9.98 -18.79
CA ILE A 159 -9.44 9.70 -19.73
C ILE A 159 -9.94 9.78 -21.19
N ARG A 160 -11.07 9.14 -21.50
CA ARG A 160 -11.65 9.20 -22.84
C ARG A 160 -12.09 10.61 -23.23
N LYS A 161 -12.82 11.30 -22.35
CA LYS A 161 -13.37 12.64 -22.60
C LYS A 161 -12.27 13.68 -22.79
N ASN A 162 -11.19 13.61 -22.01
CA ASN A 162 -10.03 14.49 -22.14
C ASN A 162 -9.33 14.35 -23.50
N ARG A 163 -9.56 13.23 -24.20
CA ARG A 163 -9.05 12.98 -25.56
C ARG A 163 -10.06 13.35 -26.66
N GLY A 164 -11.26 13.80 -26.30
CA GLY A 164 -12.32 14.11 -27.27
C GLY A 164 -12.82 12.90 -28.05
N GLU A 165 -12.66 11.68 -27.52
CA GLU A 165 -12.97 10.45 -28.26
C GLU A 165 -14.38 9.95 -27.97
N THR A 166 -15.07 9.45 -29.00
CA THR A 166 -16.31 8.68 -28.82
C THR A 166 -16.01 7.33 -28.18
N LEU A 167 -17.02 6.68 -27.59
CA LEU A 167 -16.88 5.33 -27.01
C LEU A 167 -16.31 4.33 -28.04
N GLU A 168 -16.71 4.45 -29.30
CA GLU A 168 -16.25 3.57 -30.38
C GLU A 168 -14.80 3.87 -30.78
N LYS A 169 -14.46 5.16 -30.98
CA LYS A 169 -13.08 5.56 -31.31
C LYS A 169 -12.11 5.16 -30.21
N PHE A 170 -12.49 5.33 -28.95
CA PHE A 170 -11.68 4.94 -27.80
C PHE A 170 -11.36 3.45 -27.79
N GLY A 171 -12.37 2.60 -28.00
CA GLY A 171 -12.19 1.15 -27.98
C GLY A 171 -11.45 0.57 -29.19
N LYS A 172 -11.30 1.34 -30.28
CA LYS A 172 -10.48 0.98 -31.46
C LYS A 172 -8.98 1.15 -31.21
N ASN A 173 -8.57 1.93 -30.21
CA ASN A 173 -7.17 2.18 -29.88
C ASN A 173 -6.49 1.01 -29.13
N PHE A 174 -7.22 -0.06 -28.82
CA PHE A 174 -6.73 -1.13 -27.94
C PHE A 174 -6.19 -2.30 -28.77
N THR A 175 -5.12 -2.96 -28.29
CA THR A 175 -4.57 -4.18 -28.91
C THR A 175 -5.66 -5.22 -29.17
N ARG A 176 -6.59 -5.36 -28.22
CA ARG A 176 -7.84 -6.10 -28.39
C ARG A 176 -9.02 -5.14 -28.37
N LEU A 177 -9.64 -5.00 -29.53
CA LEU A 177 -10.76 -4.09 -29.76
C LEU A 177 -11.84 -4.22 -28.68
N ALA A 178 -12.40 -3.07 -28.30
CA ALA A 178 -13.51 -2.97 -27.37
C ALA A 178 -14.68 -2.25 -28.06
N GLY A 179 -15.81 -2.92 -28.23
CA GLY A 179 -16.99 -2.28 -28.79
C GLY A 179 -17.56 -1.20 -27.86
N LYS A 180 -18.30 -0.24 -28.43
CA LYS A 180 -18.99 0.85 -27.71
C LYS A 180 -19.68 0.39 -26.41
N ASN A 181 -20.42 -0.73 -26.47
CA ASN A 181 -21.15 -1.26 -25.32
C ASN A 181 -20.24 -1.74 -24.19
N VAL A 182 -19.07 -2.27 -24.53
CA VAL A 182 -18.08 -2.74 -23.55
C VAL A 182 -17.46 -1.55 -22.82
N VAL A 183 -17.02 -0.53 -23.57
CA VAL A 183 -16.50 0.72 -22.99
C VAL A 183 -17.52 1.39 -22.09
N ASN A 184 -18.78 1.48 -22.54
CA ASN A 184 -19.88 2.04 -21.74
C ASN A 184 -20.12 1.27 -20.44
N ARG A 185 -20.00 -0.07 -20.43
CA ARG A 185 -20.13 -0.87 -19.21
C ARG A 185 -19.00 -0.60 -18.22
N TRP A 186 -17.77 -0.39 -18.69
CA TRP A 186 -16.67 0.03 -17.83
C TRP A 186 -16.91 1.40 -17.22
N GLU A 187 -17.31 2.39 -18.04
CA GLU A 187 -17.56 3.76 -17.56
C GLU A 187 -18.70 3.83 -16.53
N LYS A 188 -19.68 2.93 -16.63
CA LYS A 188 -20.77 2.76 -15.67
C LYS A 188 -20.39 1.91 -14.45
N GLY A 189 -19.17 1.36 -14.38
CA GLY A 189 -18.73 0.50 -13.30
C GLY A 189 -19.38 -0.89 -13.27
N ALA A 190 -19.99 -1.34 -14.38
CA ALA A 190 -20.65 -2.64 -14.43
C ALA A 190 -19.65 -3.81 -14.41
N ASN A 191 -18.50 -3.66 -15.07
CA ASN A 191 -17.42 -4.64 -15.09
C ASN A 191 -16.05 -3.96 -15.05
N ILE A 192 -15.05 -4.69 -14.54
CA ILE A 192 -13.65 -4.27 -14.53
C ILE A 192 -13.00 -4.72 -15.84
N PRO A 193 -12.28 -3.85 -16.57
CA PRO A 193 -11.52 -4.30 -17.73
C PRO A 193 -10.41 -5.27 -17.32
N ASP A 194 -10.09 -6.23 -18.17
CA ASP A 194 -8.91 -7.08 -18.00
C ASP A 194 -7.62 -6.27 -18.09
N ILE A 195 -6.53 -6.90 -17.66
CA ILE A 195 -5.25 -6.23 -17.50
C ILE A 195 -4.73 -5.61 -18.81
N GLU A 196 -4.87 -6.27 -19.96
CA GLU A 196 -4.43 -5.74 -21.26
C GLU A 196 -5.15 -4.44 -21.59
N ARG A 197 -6.45 -4.40 -21.36
CA ARG A 197 -7.26 -3.20 -21.61
C ARG A 197 -6.96 -2.10 -20.60
N LEU A 198 -6.71 -2.44 -19.34
CA LEU A 198 -6.27 -1.46 -18.35
C LEU A 198 -4.91 -0.84 -18.71
N MET A 199 -3.96 -1.64 -19.19
CA MET A 199 -2.66 -1.13 -19.68
C MET A 199 -2.86 -0.16 -20.86
N ASN A 200 -3.73 -0.50 -21.81
CA ASN A 200 -4.07 0.38 -22.93
C ASN A 200 -4.73 1.70 -22.46
N VAL A 201 -5.70 1.63 -21.54
CA VAL A 201 -6.35 2.83 -20.97
C VAL A 201 -5.33 3.70 -20.22
N ALA A 202 -4.46 3.08 -19.42
CA ALA A 202 -3.42 3.75 -18.66
C ALA A 202 -2.46 4.53 -19.57
N TYR A 203 -2.03 3.90 -20.65
CA TYR A 203 -1.17 4.53 -21.64
C TYR A 203 -1.86 5.70 -22.37
N LEU A 204 -3.09 5.50 -22.86
CA LEU A 204 -3.84 6.56 -23.54
C LEU A 204 -4.10 7.77 -22.63
N GLY A 205 -4.30 7.52 -21.33
CA GLY A 205 -4.49 8.53 -20.30
C GLY A 205 -3.20 9.09 -19.70
N LYS A 206 -2.03 8.52 -20.02
CA LYS A 206 -0.74 8.84 -19.38
C LYS A 206 -0.79 8.73 -17.84
N VAL A 207 -1.50 7.73 -17.34
CA VAL A 207 -1.67 7.41 -15.91
C VAL A 207 -1.23 5.97 -15.62
N THR A 208 -1.30 5.54 -14.36
CA THR A 208 -0.99 4.16 -13.97
C THR A 208 -2.26 3.31 -13.84
N VAL A 209 -2.15 1.99 -13.97
CA VAL A 209 -3.28 1.08 -13.71
C VAL A 209 -3.78 1.18 -12.26
N PRO A 210 -2.91 1.26 -11.23
CA PRO A 210 -3.35 1.54 -9.85
C PRO A 210 -4.18 2.82 -9.71
N TYR A 211 -3.84 3.91 -10.40
CA TYR A 211 -4.66 5.12 -10.42
C TYR A 211 -6.06 4.84 -10.96
N ILE A 212 -6.18 4.12 -12.08
CA ILE A 212 -7.48 3.80 -12.69
C ILE A 212 -8.33 2.97 -11.71
N LEU A 213 -7.74 1.97 -11.05
CA LEU A 213 -8.49 1.06 -10.18
C LEU A 213 -8.82 1.66 -8.81
N TYR A 214 -7.86 2.33 -8.18
CA TYR A 214 -7.97 2.71 -6.76
C TYR A 214 -7.91 4.23 -6.52
N GLY A 215 -7.56 5.02 -7.53
CA GLY A 215 -7.46 6.47 -7.45
C GLY A 215 -6.06 6.99 -7.11
N GLU A 216 -5.97 8.32 -6.94
CA GLU A 216 -4.70 9.05 -6.80
C GLU A 216 -3.84 8.56 -5.64
N THR A 217 -4.45 8.20 -4.52
CA THR A 217 -3.75 7.70 -3.32
C THR A 217 -2.86 6.50 -3.62
N PHE A 218 -3.22 5.66 -4.59
CA PHE A 218 -2.51 4.43 -4.93
C PHE A 218 -1.76 4.51 -6.27
N SER A 219 -1.68 5.70 -6.89
CA SER A 219 -1.08 5.88 -8.22
C SER A 219 0.37 5.39 -8.30
N LYS A 220 1.10 5.45 -7.17
CA LYS A 220 2.50 5.04 -7.00
C LYS A 220 2.68 3.74 -6.20
N MET A 221 1.62 2.94 -6.05
CA MET A 221 1.67 1.68 -5.28
C MET A 221 2.61 0.63 -5.90
N LEU A 222 2.88 0.72 -7.20
CA LEU A 222 3.77 -0.18 -7.92
C LEU A 222 5.00 0.56 -8.43
N LYS A 223 6.11 -0.18 -8.58
CA LYS A 223 7.35 0.33 -9.17
C LYS A 223 7.06 0.93 -10.54
N ARG A 224 7.64 2.09 -10.83
CA ARG A 224 7.55 2.72 -12.15
C ARG A 224 8.29 1.87 -13.18
N GLY A 225 7.60 1.50 -14.24
CA GLY A 225 8.19 0.87 -15.42
C GLY A 225 8.66 1.90 -16.45
N ASN A 226 9.38 1.41 -17.44
CA ASN A 226 9.73 2.20 -18.61
C ASN A 226 8.53 2.42 -19.52
N ARG A 227 8.56 3.52 -20.28
CA ARG A 227 7.49 3.85 -21.22
C ARG A 227 7.43 2.80 -22.33
N ILE A 228 6.25 2.19 -22.47
CA ILE A 228 5.95 1.30 -23.58
C ILE A 228 5.62 2.15 -24.80
N ASN A 229 6.34 1.96 -25.90
CA ASN A 229 6.07 2.66 -27.16
C ASN A 229 4.96 1.98 -27.99
N GLN A 230 4.78 0.66 -27.81
CA GLN A 230 3.77 -0.14 -28.49
C GLN A 230 3.37 -1.33 -27.62
N PHE A 231 2.06 -1.57 -27.47
CA PHE A 231 1.57 -2.75 -26.78
C PHE A 231 1.59 -3.96 -27.69
N GLU A 232 2.38 -4.95 -27.33
CA GLU A 232 2.22 -6.30 -27.82
C GLU A 232 1.03 -6.98 -27.15
N LYS A 233 0.51 -8.04 -27.78
CA LYS A 233 -0.46 -8.92 -27.13
C LYS A 233 0.20 -9.59 -25.93
N LEU A 234 -0.52 -9.69 -24.81
CA LEU A 234 -0.03 -10.39 -23.63
C LEU A 234 0.27 -11.85 -23.97
N ASP A 235 1.49 -12.29 -23.67
CA ASP A 235 1.93 -13.68 -23.78
C ASP A 235 1.84 -14.35 -22.39
N PRO A 236 0.88 -15.28 -22.18
CA PRO A 236 0.67 -15.92 -20.88
C PRO A 236 1.87 -16.72 -20.40
N PHE A 237 2.62 -17.34 -21.31
CA PHE A 237 3.78 -18.15 -20.97
C PHE A 237 4.93 -17.28 -20.50
N ARG A 238 5.26 -16.21 -21.24
CA ARG A 238 6.31 -15.26 -20.82
C ARG A 238 5.98 -14.56 -19.50
N MET A 239 4.71 -14.19 -19.30
CA MET A 239 4.24 -13.64 -18.02
C MET A 239 4.37 -14.68 -16.89
N GLY A 240 3.98 -15.93 -17.16
CA GLY A 240 4.11 -17.03 -16.21
C GLY A 240 5.56 -17.29 -15.76
N LEU A 241 6.53 -17.19 -16.68
CA LEU A 241 7.94 -17.26 -16.35
C LEU A 241 8.37 -16.14 -15.39
N ARG A 242 7.82 -14.94 -15.51
CA ARG A 242 8.10 -13.82 -14.59
C ARG A 242 7.44 -14.01 -13.23
N PHE A 243 6.22 -14.56 -13.16
CA PHE A 243 5.63 -14.99 -11.89
C PHE A 243 6.50 -16.02 -11.17
N ARG A 244 7.00 -17.02 -11.92
CA ARG A 244 7.91 -18.04 -11.39
C ARG A 244 9.21 -17.43 -10.90
N LYS A 245 9.76 -16.46 -11.64
CA LYS A 245 10.96 -15.73 -11.24
C LYS A 245 10.74 -15.02 -9.90
N ILE A 246 9.67 -14.22 -9.78
CA ILE A 246 9.32 -13.53 -8.54
C ILE A 246 9.28 -14.52 -7.37
N ARG A 247 8.53 -15.63 -7.50
CA ARG A 247 8.46 -16.64 -6.44
C ARG A 247 9.83 -17.22 -6.07
N ARG A 248 10.65 -17.54 -7.07
CA ARG A 248 12.01 -18.10 -6.85
C ARG A 248 12.94 -17.10 -6.18
N ASP A 249 12.77 -15.81 -6.42
CA ASP A 249 13.55 -14.76 -5.73
C ASP A 249 13.27 -14.75 -4.22
N TYR A 250 12.06 -15.17 -3.80
CA TYR A 250 11.70 -15.44 -2.41
C TYR A 250 12.13 -16.82 -1.88
N ARG A 251 12.66 -17.71 -2.74
CA ARG A 251 13.05 -19.10 -2.41
C ARG A 251 11.91 -19.93 -1.81
N LEU A 252 10.68 -19.67 -2.24
CA LEU A 252 9.49 -20.35 -1.74
C LEU A 252 8.90 -21.35 -2.74
N GLU A 253 8.31 -22.41 -2.21
CA GLU A 253 7.46 -23.29 -2.98
C GLU A 253 6.12 -22.64 -3.31
N ARG A 254 5.42 -23.15 -4.33
CA ARG A 254 4.15 -22.57 -4.80
C ARG A 254 3.10 -22.49 -3.71
N GLU A 255 3.04 -23.49 -2.85
CA GLU A 255 2.06 -23.55 -1.77
C GLU A 255 2.27 -22.44 -0.74
N ASP A 256 3.52 -22.22 -0.32
CA ASP A 256 3.84 -21.16 0.64
C ASP A 256 3.77 -19.77 0.01
N PHE A 257 4.23 -19.64 -1.23
CA PHE A 257 4.09 -18.38 -1.97
C PHE A 257 2.62 -18.01 -2.19
N GLY A 258 1.74 -19.01 -2.34
CA GLY A 258 0.28 -18.86 -2.43
C GLY A 258 -0.35 -18.10 -1.28
N LYS A 259 0.24 -18.21 -0.08
CA LYS A 259 -0.27 -17.59 1.16
C LYS A 259 -0.07 -16.07 1.22
N PHE A 260 0.84 -15.52 0.40
CA PHE A 260 1.08 -14.08 0.33
C PHE A 260 -0.04 -13.30 -0.40
N PHE A 261 -0.95 -14.03 -1.05
CA PHE A 261 -2.03 -13.44 -1.81
C PHE A 261 -3.29 -13.33 -0.96
N SER A 262 -4.13 -12.35 -1.25
CA SER A 262 -5.45 -12.19 -0.63
C SER A 262 -6.56 -12.16 -1.68
N PRO A 263 -7.45 -13.17 -1.74
CA PRO A 263 -7.39 -14.42 -0.97
C PRO A 263 -6.17 -15.28 -1.33
N PRO A 264 -5.76 -16.28 -0.53
CA PRO A 264 -4.65 -17.16 -0.89
C PRO A 264 -4.87 -17.83 -2.26
N ILE A 265 -3.78 -18.07 -2.99
CA ILE A 265 -3.81 -18.82 -4.25
C ILE A 265 -3.34 -20.25 -3.98
N THR A 266 -4.05 -21.23 -4.53
CA THR A 266 -3.67 -22.63 -4.39
C THR A 266 -2.42 -22.95 -5.22
N LYS A 267 -1.67 -23.98 -4.80
CA LYS A 267 -0.53 -24.53 -5.56
C LYS A 267 -0.88 -24.80 -7.03
N TRP A 268 -2.06 -25.34 -7.30
CA TRP A 268 -2.50 -25.72 -8.64
C TRP A 268 -2.79 -24.51 -9.53
N SER A 269 -3.46 -23.48 -9.00
CA SER A 269 -3.65 -22.22 -9.72
C SER A 269 -2.32 -21.54 -10.02
N MET A 270 -1.39 -21.51 -9.05
CA MET A 270 -0.05 -20.99 -9.29
C MET A 270 0.71 -21.77 -10.36
N ASP A 271 0.61 -23.10 -10.36
CA ASP A 271 1.24 -23.92 -11.40
C ASP A 271 0.70 -23.57 -12.79
N LYS A 272 -0.62 -23.41 -12.93
CA LYS A 272 -1.22 -22.96 -14.19
C LYS A 272 -0.73 -21.59 -14.62
N TYR A 273 -0.69 -20.62 -13.71
CA TYR A 273 -0.23 -19.27 -13.99
C TYR A 273 1.24 -19.24 -14.41
N GLU A 274 2.11 -19.94 -13.68
CA GLU A 274 3.53 -19.98 -13.97
C GLU A 274 3.90 -20.73 -15.25
N ASN A 275 3.04 -21.64 -15.70
CA ASN A 275 3.21 -22.37 -16.96
C ASN A 275 2.44 -21.72 -18.12
N GLY A 276 1.80 -20.56 -17.91
CA GLY A 276 1.00 -19.87 -18.94
C GLY A 276 -0.25 -20.62 -19.39
N LYS A 277 -0.68 -21.65 -18.64
CA LYS A 277 -1.91 -22.41 -18.93
C LYS A 277 -3.18 -21.62 -18.57
N ASP A 278 -3.05 -20.58 -17.74
CA ASP A 278 -4.13 -19.70 -17.34
C ASP A 278 -3.60 -18.29 -17.05
N ILE A 279 -4.46 -17.28 -17.21
CA ILE A 279 -4.14 -15.87 -16.96
C ILE A 279 -4.84 -15.47 -15.65
N PRO A 280 -4.10 -15.05 -14.61
CA PRO A 280 -4.73 -14.55 -13.40
C PRO A 280 -5.60 -13.32 -13.68
N ASN A 281 -6.61 -13.09 -12.86
CA ASN A 281 -7.39 -11.85 -12.96
C ASN A 281 -6.52 -10.62 -12.63
N THR A 282 -7.02 -9.43 -13.00
CA THR A 282 -6.31 -8.14 -12.82
C THR A 282 -5.79 -7.95 -11.40
N ASP A 283 -6.61 -8.26 -10.39
CA ASP A 283 -6.26 -8.08 -9.00
C ASP A 283 -5.05 -8.97 -8.62
N ARG A 284 -5.04 -10.24 -9.05
CA ARG A 284 -3.89 -11.13 -8.85
C ARG A 284 -2.62 -10.62 -9.51
N ILE A 285 -2.72 -10.12 -10.74
CA ILE A 285 -1.55 -9.61 -11.46
C ILE A 285 -0.94 -8.40 -10.71
N ILE A 286 -1.79 -7.54 -10.15
CA ILE A 286 -1.35 -6.41 -9.32
C ILE A 286 -0.71 -6.91 -8.03
N GLN A 287 -1.28 -7.93 -7.37
CA GLN A 287 -0.66 -8.56 -6.20
C GLN A 287 0.72 -9.13 -6.55
N TYR A 288 0.87 -9.83 -7.68
CA TYR A 288 2.17 -10.31 -8.15
C TYR A 288 3.16 -9.16 -8.36
N ALA A 289 2.74 -8.07 -9.00
CA ALA A 289 3.59 -6.90 -9.23
C ALA A 289 4.05 -6.26 -7.91
N TYR A 290 3.12 -6.13 -6.97
CA TYR A 290 3.38 -5.59 -5.65
C TYR A 290 4.33 -6.46 -4.84
N ILE A 291 4.03 -7.76 -4.70
CA ILE A 291 4.88 -8.74 -3.99
C ILE A 291 6.27 -8.81 -4.65
N GLY A 292 6.32 -8.82 -5.99
CA GLY A 292 7.57 -8.84 -6.72
C GLY A 292 8.36 -7.53 -6.70
N LYS A 293 7.76 -6.43 -6.21
CA LYS A 293 8.32 -5.07 -6.29
C LYS A 293 8.75 -4.69 -7.72
N VAL A 294 7.92 -5.07 -8.70
CA VAL A 294 8.13 -4.83 -10.13
C VAL A 294 7.02 -3.98 -10.72
N SER A 295 7.29 -3.38 -11.89
CA SER A 295 6.27 -2.67 -12.66
C SER A 295 5.34 -3.65 -13.38
N LEU A 296 4.14 -3.20 -13.72
CA LEU A 296 3.24 -3.98 -14.58
C LEU A 296 3.80 -4.11 -15.99
N ASP A 297 4.54 -3.11 -16.48
CA ASP A 297 5.20 -3.14 -17.79
C ASP A 297 6.20 -4.29 -17.89
N PHE A 298 7.05 -4.45 -16.87
CA PHE A 298 7.97 -5.58 -16.77
C PHE A 298 7.19 -6.89 -16.63
N LEU A 299 6.20 -6.93 -15.74
CA LEU A 299 5.50 -8.18 -15.43
C LEU A 299 4.71 -8.73 -16.64
N ILE A 300 4.07 -7.84 -17.40
CA ILE A 300 3.20 -8.21 -18.51
C ILE A 300 3.98 -8.31 -19.83
N TYR A 301 4.91 -7.39 -20.09
CA TYR A 301 5.58 -7.28 -21.38
C TYR A 301 7.09 -7.57 -21.32
N GLY A 302 7.69 -7.59 -20.13
CA GLY A 302 9.14 -7.82 -19.98
C GLY A 302 9.98 -6.58 -20.27
N VAL A 303 9.36 -5.40 -20.31
CA VAL A 303 10.04 -4.12 -20.53
C VAL A 303 10.67 -3.68 -19.20
N ASN A 304 12.00 -3.71 -19.12
CA ASN A 304 12.77 -3.14 -18.02
C ASN A 304 12.86 -1.63 -18.19
#